data_AF-A0A9P6AAI6-F1
#
_entry.id   AF-A0A9P6AAI6-F1
#
_cell.length_a   1.000
_cell.length_b   1.000
_cell.length_c   1.000
_cell.angle_alpha   90.00
_cell.angle_beta   90.00
_cell.angle_gamma   90.00
#
_symmetry.space_group_name_H-M   'P 1'
#
loop_
_entity.id
_entity.type
_entity.pdbx_description
1 polymer ?
#
loop_
_entity_poly.entity_id
_entity_poly.type
_entity_poly.pdbx_seq_one_letter_code
_entity_poly.pdbx_strand_id
1 'polypeptide(L)'
;MTTTLHRILALATLFLVAAADESPTRDPYLDYKPAFASSLPVQILLTGIVLTLVAVLFIHLIFTAQYHWPLAPVNYVLQISGVTTLLISLIATLHVVLSATLDESKNWPYMLSYIAVDVPPSDSSMSEDHGKEWTTAEKATWMVMNASTSGLIQITHIQFLTLLYPSRLEGRLIFLLLGESRSGAKRRLLTVHILQAPWQYYPL
;
A
#
# COMPACT_ATOMS: atom_id res chain seq x y z
N MET A 1 -42.01 -53.90 -18.54
CA MET A 1 -41.95 -52.57 -17.88
C MET A 1 -40.80 -52.44 -16.87
N THR A 2 -40.20 -53.52 -16.38
CA THR A 2 -39.15 -53.47 -15.34
C THR A 2 -37.75 -53.09 -15.85
N THR A 3 -37.43 -53.45 -17.10
CA THR A 3 -36.09 -53.22 -17.70
C THR A 3 -35.86 -51.78 -18.18
N THR A 4 -36.91 -51.10 -18.65
CA THR A 4 -36.86 -49.69 -19.05
C THR A 4 -36.71 -48.76 -17.85
N LEU A 5 -37.37 -49.08 -16.73
CA LEU A 5 -37.30 -48.29 -15.50
C LEU A 5 -35.90 -48.35 -14.85
N HIS A 6 -35.26 -49.52 -14.88
CA HIS A 6 -33.87 -49.68 -14.42
C HIS A 6 -32.88 -48.91 -15.29
N ARG A 7 -33.09 -48.85 -16.62
CA ARG A 7 -32.24 -48.08 -17.53
C ARG A 7 -32.38 -46.58 -17.31
N ILE A 8 -33.59 -46.09 -17.07
CA ILE A 8 -33.84 -44.69 -16.76
C ILE A 8 -33.24 -44.33 -15.40
N LEU A 9 -33.38 -45.18 -14.40
CA LEU A 9 -32.78 -44.98 -13.08
C LEU A 9 -31.25 -44.98 -13.15
N ALA A 10 -30.66 -45.90 -13.92
CA ALA A 10 -29.21 -45.97 -14.13
C ALA A 10 -28.67 -44.72 -14.87
N LEU A 11 -29.39 -44.24 -15.88
CA LEU A 11 -29.04 -43.00 -16.57
C LEU A 11 -29.19 -41.78 -15.66
N ALA A 12 -30.24 -41.73 -14.83
CA ALA A 12 -30.44 -40.66 -13.86
C ALA A 12 -29.34 -40.64 -12.78
N THR A 13 -28.91 -41.81 -12.28
CA THR A 13 -27.81 -41.90 -11.32
C THR A 13 -26.46 -41.56 -11.97
N LEU A 14 -26.24 -41.94 -13.22
CA LEU A 14 -25.01 -41.59 -13.95
C LEU A 14 -24.94 -40.07 -14.19
N PHE A 15 -26.06 -39.46 -14.54
CA PHE A 15 -26.16 -38.00 -14.73
C PHE A 15 -25.99 -37.24 -13.42
N LEU A 16 -26.53 -37.76 -12.31
CA LEU A 16 -26.38 -37.16 -10.98
C LEU A 16 -24.94 -37.28 -10.45
N VAL A 17 -24.25 -38.40 -10.73
CA VAL A 17 -22.83 -38.58 -10.38
C VAL A 17 -21.93 -37.69 -11.25
N ALA A 18 -22.23 -37.55 -12.54
CA ALA A 18 -21.51 -36.63 -13.42
C ALA A 18 -21.69 -35.16 -12.99
N ALA A 19 -22.87 -34.79 -12.48
CA ALA A 19 -23.13 -33.45 -11.96
C ALA A 19 -22.53 -33.20 -10.56
N ALA A 20 -22.15 -34.25 -9.82
CA ALA A 20 -21.63 -34.15 -8.45
C ALA A 20 -20.10 -34.01 -8.39
N ASP A 21 -19.37 -34.27 -9.49
CA ASP A 21 -17.90 -34.12 -9.56
C ASP A 21 -17.47 -32.66 -9.81
N GLU A 22 -18.42 -31.78 -10.08
CA GLU A 22 -18.23 -30.33 -10.22
C GLU A 22 -18.22 -29.66 -8.83
N SER A 23 -17.47 -30.20 -7.86
CA SER A 23 -17.02 -29.34 -6.76
C SER A 23 -16.20 -28.24 -7.44
N PRO A 24 -16.41 -26.93 -7.19
CA PRO A 24 -15.53 -25.92 -7.75
C PRO A 24 -14.13 -26.22 -7.21
N THR A 25 -13.32 -26.91 -7.99
CA THR A 25 -11.91 -27.16 -7.70
C THR A 25 -11.32 -25.78 -7.58
N ARG A 26 -11.17 -25.32 -6.33
CA ARG A 26 -10.59 -24.03 -5.99
C ARG A 26 -9.27 -23.97 -6.72
N ASP A 27 -9.18 -23.12 -7.73
CA ASP A 27 -7.98 -22.98 -8.54
C ASP A 27 -6.84 -22.53 -7.60
N PRO A 28 -5.83 -23.37 -7.35
CA PRO A 28 -4.75 -23.05 -6.42
C PRO A 28 -3.93 -21.84 -6.90
N TYR A 29 -4.02 -21.45 -8.17
CA TYR A 29 -3.37 -20.25 -8.70
C TYR A 29 -4.05 -18.95 -8.27
N LEU A 30 -5.33 -18.99 -7.85
CA LEU A 30 -6.03 -17.81 -7.32
C LEU A 30 -5.42 -17.31 -6.01
N ASP A 31 -4.87 -18.21 -5.17
CA ASP A 31 -4.27 -17.84 -3.88
C ASP A 31 -2.94 -17.08 -4.06
N TYR A 32 -2.28 -17.22 -5.21
CA TYR A 32 -1.06 -16.50 -5.58
C TYR A 32 -1.32 -15.24 -6.41
N LYS A 33 -2.59 -14.95 -6.74
CA LYS A 33 -2.93 -13.78 -7.56
C LYS A 33 -2.78 -12.52 -6.71
N PRO A 34 -1.91 -11.57 -7.11
CA PRO A 34 -1.81 -10.30 -6.43
C PRO A 34 -3.15 -9.56 -6.51
N ALA A 35 -3.48 -8.81 -5.46
CA ALA A 35 -4.71 -8.05 -5.40
C ALA A 35 -4.82 -7.13 -6.63
N PHE A 36 -6.02 -6.96 -7.18
CA PHE A 36 -6.26 -6.05 -8.31
C PHE A 36 -5.78 -4.62 -8.04
N ALA A 37 -5.78 -4.20 -6.77
CA ALA A 37 -5.24 -2.93 -6.31
C ALA A 37 -3.72 -2.76 -6.58
N SER A 38 -2.99 -3.87 -6.67
CA SER A 38 -1.55 -3.92 -6.98
C SER A 38 -1.28 -4.06 -8.48
N SER A 39 -2.18 -3.52 -9.32
CA SER A 39 -2.00 -3.58 -10.77
C SER A 39 -1.32 -2.32 -11.32
N LEU A 40 -0.52 -2.51 -12.37
CA LEU A 40 0.24 -1.45 -13.03
C LEU A 40 -0.64 -0.26 -13.47
N PRO A 41 -1.81 -0.47 -14.11
CA PRO A 41 -2.66 0.65 -14.51
C PRO A 41 -3.24 1.42 -13.32
N VAL A 42 -3.59 0.73 -12.24
CA VAL A 42 -4.09 1.35 -11.00
C VAL A 42 -2.98 2.15 -10.32
N GLN A 43 -1.75 1.63 -10.30
CA GLN A 43 -0.57 2.34 -9.79
C GLN A 43 -0.31 3.65 -10.54
N ILE A 44 -0.31 3.61 -11.88
CA ILE A 44 -0.11 4.81 -12.72
C ILE A 44 -1.26 5.80 -12.50
N LEU A 45 -2.51 5.33 -12.48
CA LEU A 45 -3.69 6.18 -12.29
C LEU A 45 -3.65 6.88 -10.92
N LEU A 46 -3.44 6.12 -9.84
CA LEU A 46 -3.39 6.66 -8.48
C LEU A 46 -2.24 7.66 -8.34
N THR A 47 -1.05 7.32 -8.83
CA THR A 47 0.12 8.20 -8.79
C THR A 47 -0.14 9.48 -9.58
N GLY A 48 -0.82 9.40 -10.73
CA GLY A 48 -1.23 10.57 -11.53
C GLY A 48 -2.25 11.46 -10.83
N ILE A 49 -3.25 10.88 -10.17
CA ILE A 49 -4.23 11.64 -9.37
C ILE A 49 -3.52 12.37 -8.23
N VAL A 50 -2.68 11.69 -7.47
CA VAL A 50 -1.94 12.31 -6.37
C VAL A 50 -1.00 13.41 -6.90
N LEU A 51 -0.32 13.17 -8.02
CA LEU A 51 0.55 14.17 -8.66
C LEU A 51 -0.22 15.45 -9.03
N THR A 52 -1.39 15.32 -9.66
CA THR A 52 -2.20 16.48 -10.05
C THR A 52 -2.74 17.25 -8.85
N LEU A 53 -3.20 16.55 -7.81
CA LEU A 53 -3.64 17.18 -6.56
C LEU A 53 -2.51 17.95 -5.87
N VAL A 54 -1.31 17.35 -5.80
CA VAL A 54 -0.13 17.99 -5.22
C VAL A 54 0.35 19.18 -6.06
N ALA A 55 0.27 19.09 -7.39
CA ALA A 55 0.61 20.20 -8.29
C ALA A 55 -0.35 21.39 -8.13
N VAL A 56 -1.66 21.14 -8.06
CA VAL A 56 -2.66 22.19 -7.81
C VAL A 56 -2.46 22.81 -6.43
N LEU A 57 -2.18 21.99 -5.41
CA LEU A 57 -1.85 22.46 -4.06
C LEU A 57 -0.60 23.35 -4.06
N PHE A 58 0.44 22.98 -4.80
CA PHE A 58 1.67 23.75 -4.91
C PHE A 58 1.42 25.13 -5.53
N ILE A 59 0.70 25.18 -6.65
CA ILE A 59 0.33 26.44 -7.31
C ILE A 59 -0.50 27.30 -6.35
N HIS A 60 -1.46 26.70 -5.64
CA HIS A 60 -2.28 27.40 -4.66
C HIS A 60 -1.43 28.00 -3.52
N LEU A 61 -0.46 27.26 -2.99
CA LEU A 61 0.45 27.73 -1.93
C LEU A 61 1.32 28.91 -2.40
N ILE A 62 1.74 28.93 -3.66
CA ILE A 62 2.48 30.06 -4.24
C ILE A 62 1.58 31.30 -4.34
N PHE A 63 0.35 31.15 -4.86
CA PHE A 63 -0.54 32.30 -5.00
C PHE A 63 -1.03 32.85 -3.66
N THR A 64 -1.15 31.99 -2.65
CA THR A 64 -1.56 32.39 -1.31
C THR A 64 -0.40 32.81 -0.41
N ALA A 65 0.84 32.83 -0.93
CA ALA A 65 2.07 33.19 -0.21
C ALA A 65 1.97 34.54 0.48
N GLN A 66 1.48 35.55 -0.26
CA GLN A 66 1.40 36.94 0.20
C GLN A 66 0.52 37.08 1.46
N TYR A 67 -0.47 36.20 1.62
CA TYR A 67 -1.39 36.22 2.74
C TYR A 67 -0.89 35.40 3.94
N HIS A 68 -0.23 34.26 3.72
CA HIS A 68 0.12 33.34 4.81
C HIS A 68 1.53 33.55 5.39
N TRP A 69 2.46 34.10 4.60
CA TRP A 69 3.82 34.41 5.05
C TRP A 69 3.88 35.30 6.31
N PRO A 70 3.12 36.41 6.42
CA PRO A 70 3.20 37.27 7.60
C PRO A 70 2.52 36.70 8.86
N LEU A 71 1.60 35.73 8.75
CA LEU A 71 0.85 35.19 9.89
C LEU A 71 1.58 34.02 10.58
N ALA A 72 2.18 33.11 9.80
CA ALA A 72 2.82 31.90 10.32
C ALA A 72 3.97 31.42 9.42
N PRO A 73 5.12 32.12 9.41
CA PRO A 73 6.19 31.92 8.44
C PRO A 73 6.81 30.50 8.50
N VAL A 74 6.95 29.93 9.69
CA VAL A 74 7.53 28.58 9.88
C VAL A 74 6.65 27.51 9.25
N ASN A 75 5.33 27.57 9.48
CA ASN A 75 4.39 26.62 8.90
C ASN A 75 4.33 26.75 7.37
N TYR A 76 4.40 27.98 6.86
CA TYR A 76 4.40 28.23 5.42
C TYR A 76 5.64 27.63 4.73
N VAL A 77 6.83 27.85 5.28
CA VAL A 77 8.08 27.26 4.74
C VAL A 77 8.04 25.73 4.83
N LEU A 78 7.54 25.16 5.94
CA LEU A 78 7.36 23.72 6.09
C LEU A 78 6.41 23.14 5.05
N GLN A 79 5.25 23.76 4.83
CA GLN A 79 4.28 23.30 3.83
C GLN A 79 4.84 23.38 2.41
N ILE A 80 5.53 24.47 2.06
CA ILE A 80 6.20 24.59 0.76
C ILE A 80 7.27 23.49 0.60
N SER A 81 8.10 23.26 1.61
CA SER A 81 9.14 22.22 1.55
C SER A 81 8.58 20.80 1.47
N GLY A 82 7.47 20.53 2.15
CA GLY A 82 6.79 19.23 2.11
C GLY A 82 6.16 18.96 0.75
N VAL A 83 5.47 19.96 0.19
CA VAL A 83 4.81 19.84 -1.11
C VAL A 83 5.84 19.73 -2.25
N THR A 84 6.95 20.49 -2.20
CA THR A 84 8.00 20.37 -3.22
C THR A 84 8.71 19.03 -3.18
N THR A 85 9.05 18.53 -1.98
CA THR A 85 9.69 17.22 -1.82
C THR A 85 8.77 16.09 -2.29
N LEU A 86 7.48 16.15 -1.93
CA LEU A 86 6.48 15.19 -2.38
C LEU A 86 6.30 15.24 -3.91
N LEU A 87 6.29 16.44 -4.51
CA LEU A 87 6.18 16.60 -5.96
C LEU A 87 7.37 15.96 -6.70
N ILE A 88 8.59 16.20 -6.24
CA ILE A 88 9.80 15.58 -6.80
C ILE A 88 9.74 14.06 -6.67
N SER A 89 9.33 13.55 -5.49
CA SER A 89 9.20 12.12 -5.25
C SER A 89 8.18 11.46 -6.17
N LEU A 90 7.02 12.10 -6.39
CA LEU A 90 5.97 11.58 -7.28
C LEU A 90 6.40 11.60 -8.74
N ILE A 91 7.07 12.66 -9.19
CA ILE A 91 7.63 12.73 -10.56
C ILE A 91 8.68 11.64 -10.77
N ALA A 92 9.60 11.46 -9.81
CA ALA A 92 10.62 10.42 -9.88
C ALA A 92 10.01 9.02 -9.92
N THR A 93 9.01 8.75 -9.08
CA THR A 93 8.28 7.47 -9.06
C THR A 93 7.60 7.20 -10.39
N LEU A 94 6.87 8.19 -10.92
CA LEU A 94 6.17 8.05 -12.19
C LEU A 94 7.14 7.82 -13.35
N HIS A 95 8.26 8.55 -13.38
CA HIS A 95 9.30 8.36 -14.39
C HIS A 95 9.88 6.94 -14.35
N VAL A 96 10.26 6.43 -13.17
CA VAL A 96 10.80 5.07 -13.02
C VAL A 96 9.80 4.01 -13.49
N VAL A 97 8.54 4.11 -13.05
CA VAL A 97 7.49 3.16 -13.42
C VAL A 97 7.23 3.18 -14.94
N LEU A 98 7.14 4.37 -15.54
CA LEU A 98 6.93 4.51 -16.98
C LEU A 98 8.13 4.01 -17.79
N SER A 99 9.37 4.30 -17.37
CA SER A 99 10.57 3.79 -18.04
C SER A 99 10.63 2.26 -18.01
N ALA A 100 10.38 1.64 -16.85
CA ALA A 100 10.34 0.18 -16.73
C ALA A 100 9.23 -0.43 -17.60
N THR A 101 8.04 0.19 -17.62
CA THR A 101 6.92 -0.25 -18.45
C THR A 101 7.23 -0.15 -19.94
N LEU A 102 7.90 0.93 -20.36
CA LEU A 102 8.32 1.13 -21.75
C LEU A 102 9.38 0.12 -22.17
N ASP A 103 10.29 -0.24 -21.28
CA ASP A 103 11.30 -1.26 -21.58
C ASP A 103 10.69 -2.65 -21.67
N GLU A 104 9.80 -3.03 -20.74
CA GLU A 104 9.03 -4.29 -20.82
C GLU A 104 8.22 -4.38 -22.13
N SER A 105 7.63 -3.26 -22.59
CA SER A 105 6.83 -3.24 -23.82
C SER A 105 7.62 -3.55 -25.09
N LYS A 106 8.95 -3.35 -25.07
CA LYS A 106 9.85 -3.60 -26.21
C LYS A 106 10.32 -5.04 -26.28
N ASN A 107 10.12 -5.82 -25.22
CA ASN A 107 10.58 -7.19 -25.08
C ASN A 107 9.39 -8.14 -25.24
N TRP A 108 9.64 -9.32 -25.80
CA TRP A 108 8.62 -10.37 -25.91
C TRP A 108 8.15 -10.76 -24.50
N PRO A 109 6.84 -10.83 -24.18
CA PRO A 109 5.67 -11.01 -25.06
C PRO A 109 5.01 -9.73 -25.62
N TYR A 110 5.72 -8.61 -25.70
CA TYR A 110 5.23 -7.31 -26.20
C TYR A 110 3.93 -6.88 -25.54
N MET A 111 3.80 -7.20 -24.25
CA MET A 111 2.61 -6.96 -23.44
C MET A 111 3.04 -6.43 -22.09
N LEU A 112 2.32 -5.43 -21.59
CA LEU A 112 2.57 -4.89 -20.26
C LEU A 112 2.19 -5.93 -19.21
N SER A 113 3.11 -6.23 -18.29
CA SER A 113 2.76 -7.03 -17.12
C SER A 113 1.71 -6.29 -16.30
N TYR A 114 0.65 -7.00 -15.88
CA TYR A 114 -0.43 -6.39 -15.11
C TYR A 114 -0.01 -6.10 -13.65
N ILE A 115 1.15 -6.60 -13.23
CA ILE A 115 1.67 -6.42 -11.87
C ILE A 115 2.31 -5.04 -11.71
N ALA A 116 2.05 -4.39 -10.57
CA ALA A 116 2.71 -3.15 -10.21
C ALA A 116 4.24 -3.33 -10.21
N VAL A 117 4.94 -2.28 -10.64
CA VAL A 117 6.40 -2.24 -10.61
C VAL A 117 6.84 -1.88 -9.19
N ASP A 118 7.64 -2.74 -8.57
CA ASP A 118 8.24 -2.49 -7.27
C ASP A 118 9.34 -1.42 -7.37
N VAL A 119 9.28 -0.41 -6.49
CA VAL A 119 10.31 0.63 -6.39
C VAL A 119 10.73 0.78 -4.92
N PRO A 120 11.96 0.38 -4.53
CA PRO A 120 13.03 -0.15 -5.38
C PRO A 120 12.75 -1.60 -5.83
N PRO A 121 13.31 -2.06 -6.97
CA PRO A 121 13.17 -3.44 -7.40
C PRO A 121 13.67 -4.39 -6.32
N SER A 122 12.87 -5.39 -5.93
CA SER A 122 13.26 -6.36 -4.92
C SER A 122 14.32 -7.31 -5.48
N ASP A 123 15.34 -7.65 -4.68
CA ASP A 123 16.45 -8.52 -5.10
C ASP A 123 16.00 -9.94 -5.49
N SER A 124 14.76 -10.32 -5.11
CA SER A 124 14.15 -11.62 -5.40
C SER A 124 13.26 -11.63 -6.65
N SER A 125 12.95 -10.48 -7.23
CA SER A 125 12.12 -10.35 -8.43
C SER A 125 12.95 -9.86 -9.61
N MET A 126 14.02 -10.57 -9.92
CA MET A 126 14.62 -10.54 -11.25
C MET A 126 14.46 -11.92 -11.86
N SER A 127 13.43 -12.04 -12.69
CA SER A 127 13.57 -12.76 -13.96
C SER A 127 14.96 -12.46 -14.53
N GLU A 128 15.68 -13.49 -14.97
CA GLU A 128 17.08 -13.48 -15.43
C GLU A 128 17.39 -12.54 -16.61
N ASP A 129 16.52 -11.62 -16.97
CA ASP A 129 16.62 -10.87 -18.20
C ASP A 129 16.17 -9.41 -18.00
N HIS A 130 17.13 -8.50 -18.21
CA HIS A 130 16.92 -7.07 -18.55
C HIS A 130 16.50 -6.05 -17.46
N GLY A 131 16.84 -6.25 -16.19
CA GLY A 131 16.80 -5.16 -15.19
C GLY A 131 18.20 -4.71 -14.78
N LYS A 132 18.56 -3.43 -14.97
CA LYS A 132 19.78 -2.87 -14.35
C LYS A 132 19.62 -2.95 -12.83
N GLU A 133 20.42 -3.77 -12.17
CA GLU A 133 20.46 -3.83 -10.71
C GLU A 133 20.71 -2.42 -10.15
N TRP A 134 19.80 -1.95 -9.28
CA TRP A 134 19.96 -0.64 -8.65
C TRP A 134 21.20 -0.65 -7.78
N THR A 135 22.07 0.34 -8.01
CA THR A 135 23.25 0.54 -7.17
C THR A 135 22.82 0.81 -5.72
N THR A 136 23.66 0.46 -4.76
CA THR A 136 23.42 0.75 -3.34
C THR A 136 23.13 2.24 -3.11
N ALA A 137 23.76 3.12 -3.90
CA ALA A 137 23.52 4.56 -3.85
C ALA A 137 22.12 4.95 -4.33
N GLU A 138 21.60 4.35 -5.40
CA GLU A 138 20.23 4.59 -5.90
C GLU A 138 19.19 4.08 -4.89
N LYS A 139 19.38 2.87 -4.35
CA LYS A 139 18.52 2.30 -3.29
C LYS A 139 18.52 3.18 -2.03
N ALA A 140 19.70 3.62 -1.58
CA ALA A 140 19.82 4.50 -0.43
C ALA A 140 19.16 5.87 -0.67
N THR A 141 19.36 6.46 -1.84
CA THR A 141 18.75 7.74 -2.23
C THR A 141 17.22 7.63 -2.23
N TRP A 142 16.68 6.52 -2.73
CA TRP A 142 15.24 6.24 -2.70
C TRP A 142 14.71 6.09 -1.28
N MET A 143 15.42 5.37 -0.40
CA MET A 143 15.05 5.28 1.01
C MET A 143 15.08 6.65 1.69
N VAL A 144 16.08 7.48 1.40
CA VAL A 144 16.18 8.84 1.92
C VAL A 144 15.03 9.71 1.43
N MET A 145 14.67 9.62 0.14
CA MET A 145 13.54 10.36 -0.44
C MET A 145 12.20 9.96 0.18
N ASN A 146 11.98 8.66 0.42
CA ASN A 146 10.76 8.19 1.09
C ASN A 146 10.74 8.59 2.57
N ALA A 147 11.87 8.46 3.27
CA ALA A 147 12.00 8.86 4.66
C ALA A 147 11.80 10.37 4.83
N SER A 148 12.36 11.19 3.93
CA SER A 148 12.19 12.65 3.96
C SER A 148 10.75 13.05 3.63
N THR A 149 10.12 12.42 2.64
CA THR A 149 8.72 12.66 2.28
C THR A 149 7.80 12.32 3.46
N SER A 150 7.96 11.15 4.08
CA SER A 150 7.20 10.75 5.27
C SER A 150 7.44 11.67 6.46
N GLY A 151 8.71 12.02 6.71
CA GLY A 151 9.10 12.92 7.79
C GLY A 151 8.49 14.31 7.64
N LEU A 152 8.56 14.91 6.44
CA LEU A 152 7.99 16.23 6.17
C LEU A 152 6.46 16.24 6.30
N ILE A 153 5.79 15.18 5.88
CA ILE A 153 4.33 15.03 6.08
C ILE A 153 4.00 14.97 7.58
N GLN A 154 4.74 14.19 8.37
CA GLN A 154 4.50 14.10 9.80
C GLN A 154 4.80 15.43 10.52
N ILE A 155 5.89 16.10 10.15
CA ILE A 155 6.26 17.41 10.73
C ILE A 155 5.20 18.45 10.40
N THR A 156 4.72 18.53 9.16
CA THR A 156 3.65 19.47 8.78
C THR A 156 2.33 19.15 9.50
N HIS A 157 2.01 17.88 9.71
CA HIS A 157 0.84 17.48 10.48
C HIS A 157 0.93 17.89 11.96
N ILE A 158 2.09 17.69 12.60
CA ILE A 158 2.33 18.15 13.98
C ILE A 158 2.23 19.67 14.06
N GLN A 159 2.85 20.39 13.12
CA GLN A 159 2.79 21.84 13.06
C GLN A 159 1.34 22.34 12.93
N PHE A 160 0.54 21.69 12.09
CA PHE A 160 -0.88 22.00 11.95
C PHE A 160 -1.64 21.79 13.27
N LEU A 161 -1.44 20.66 13.96
CA LEU A 161 -2.07 20.40 15.26
C LEU A 161 -1.66 21.43 16.32
N THR A 162 -0.39 21.86 16.34
CA THR A 162 0.07 22.88 17.29
C THR A 162 -0.54 24.27 17.04
N LEU A 163 -0.98 24.55 15.81
CA LEU A 163 -1.73 25.76 15.48
C LEU A 163 -3.22 25.62 15.82
N LEU A 164 -3.80 24.43 15.71
CA LEU A 164 -5.21 24.16 16.00
C LEU A 164 -5.48 24.07 17.52
N TYR A 165 -4.51 23.59 18.29
CA TYR A 165 -4.55 23.47 19.74
C TYR A 165 -3.36 24.22 20.38
N PRO A 166 -3.43 25.56 20.53
CA PRO A 166 -2.31 26.39 20.97
C PRO A 166 -1.93 26.22 22.47
N SER A 167 -2.55 25.29 23.20
CA SER A 167 -2.26 25.11 24.62
C SER A 167 -0.96 24.31 24.82
N ARG A 168 0.05 24.94 25.44
CA ARG A 168 1.34 24.30 25.80
C ARG A 168 1.19 23.06 26.69
N LEU A 169 0.00 22.85 27.27
CA LEU A 169 -0.35 21.70 28.08
C LEU A 169 -0.71 20.47 27.23
N GLU A 170 -1.38 20.65 26.08
CA GLU A 170 -1.75 19.55 25.18
C GLU A 170 -0.55 18.98 24.43
N GLY A 171 0.40 19.81 23.99
CA GLY A 171 1.65 19.34 23.39
C GLY A 171 2.45 18.46 24.37
N ARG A 172 2.47 18.80 25.67
CA ARG A 172 3.07 17.94 26.72
C ARG A 172 2.24 16.69 27.00
N LEU A 173 0.91 16.77 26.91
CA LEU A 173 0.00 15.64 27.12
C LEU A 173 0.11 14.62 25.98
N ILE A 174 0.15 15.07 24.72
CA ILE A 174 0.37 14.22 23.54
C ILE A 174 1.77 13.62 23.58
N PHE A 175 2.80 14.37 23.98
CA PHE A 175 4.16 13.81 24.12
C PHE A 175 4.26 12.78 25.27
N LEU A 176 3.49 12.96 26.35
CA LEU A 176 3.32 11.96 27.42
C LEU A 176 2.57 10.72 26.93
N LEU A 177 1.48 10.90 26.19
CA LEU A 177 0.61 9.84 25.66
C LEU A 177 1.27 9.05 24.50
N LEU A 178 2.12 9.70 23.70
CA LEU A 178 2.89 9.03 22.64
C LEU A 178 4.18 8.42 23.21
N GLY A 179 4.76 9.03 24.26
CA GLY A 179 5.94 8.54 24.97
C GLY A 179 5.69 7.26 25.79
N GLU A 180 4.46 7.04 26.27
CA GLU A 180 4.08 5.78 26.94
C GLU A 180 4.07 4.56 26.01
N SER A 181 4.03 4.73 24.68
CA SER A 181 4.18 3.59 23.75
C SER A 181 5.59 2.99 23.81
N ARG A 182 6.63 3.78 24.10
CA ARG A 182 8.00 3.29 24.31
C ARG A 182 8.18 2.60 25.67
N SER A 183 7.32 2.92 26.64
CA SER A 183 7.24 2.25 27.94
C SER A 183 6.12 1.19 28.00
N GLY A 184 5.49 0.87 26.87
CA GLY A 184 4.49 -0.20 26.72
C GLY A 184 5.10 -1.60 26.56
N ALA A 185 6.41 -1.68 26.30
CA ALA A 185 7.15 -2.94 26.19
C ALA A 185 7.28 -3.72 27.52
N LYS A 186 6.76 -3.18 28.65
CA LYS A 186 6.73 -3.89 29.95
C LYS A 186 5.34 -4.30 30.44
N ARG A 187 4.25 -3.99 29.72
CA ARG A 187 2.88 -4.39 30.12
C ARG A 187 2.18 -5.25 29.06
N ARG A 188 2.93 -6.16 28.44
CA ARG A 188 2.38 -7.21 27.56
C ARG A 188 2.84 -8.62 27.98
N LEU A 189 3.01 -8.82 29.29
CA LEU A 189 3.41 -10.09 29.90
C LEU A 189 2.43 -10.62 30.96
N LEU A 190 1.36 -9.88 31.30
CA LEU A 190 0.35 -10.32 32.28
C LEU A 190 -0.99 -10.75 31.65
N THR A 191 -1.20 -10.52 30.35
CA THR A 191 -2.41 -10.97 29.62
C THR A 191 -2.15 -12.21 28.75
N VAL A 192 -1.11 -12.99 29.06
CA VAL A 192 -0.85 -14.28 28.38
C VAL A 192 -1.09 -15.48 29.30
N HIS A 193 -1.26 -15.28 30.61
CA HIS A 193 -1.51 -16.37 31.57
C HIS A 193 -2.98 -16.63 31.93
N ILE A 194 -3.95 -15.94 31.33
CA ILE A 194 -5.40 -16.11 31.63
C ILE A 194 -6.19 -16.72 30.46
N LEU A 195 -5.55 -17.05 29.33
CA LEU A 195 -6.20 -17.71 28.18
C LEU A 195 -5.60 -19.09 27.83
N GLN A 196 -5.22 -19.85 28.85
CA GLN A 196 -5.05 -21.30 28.72
C GLN A 196 -5.87 -22.01 29.79
N ALA A 197 -7.17 -22.17 29.53
CA ALA A 197 -7.95 -23.27 30.07
C ALA A 197 -8.84 -23.82 28.93
N PRO A 198 -8.92 -25.15 28.77
CA PRO A 198 -9.35 -25.79 27.54
C PRO A 198 -10.88 -25.90 27.46
N TRP A 199 -11.40 -25.79 26.23
CA TRP A 199 -12.80 -26.06 25.90
C TRP A 199 -13.11 -27.54 26.16
N GLN A 200 -13.58 -27.84 27.36
CA GLN A 200 -14.10 -29.14 27.76
C GLN A 200 -15.59 -29.21 27.37
N TYR A 201 -15.91 -30.22 26.57
CA TYR A 201 -17.22 -30.74 26.17
C TYR A 201 -18.36 -30.58 27.19
N TYR A 202 -19.60 -30.40 26.70
CA TYR A 202 -20.75 -31.32 26.91
C TYR A 202 -22.07 -30.79 26.26
N PRO A 203 -23.11 -31.64 26.10
CA PRO A 203 -24.03 -31.62 24.96
C PRO A 203 -25.47 -31.29 25.38
N LEU A 204 -26.32 -30.98 24.39
CA LEU A 204 -27.73 -31.37 24.34
C LEU A 204 -28.15 -31.50 22.88
#